data_AF-A0A9E4EDT1-F1
#
_entry.id   AF-A0A9E4EDT1-F1
#
_cell.length_a   1.000
_cell.length_b   1.000
_cell.length_c   1.000
_cell.angle_alpha   90.00
_cell.angle_beta   90.00
_cell.angle_gamma   90.00
#
_symmetry.space_group_name_H-M   'P 1'
#
loop_
_entity.id
_entity.type
_entity.pdbx_description
1 polymer ?
#
loop_
_entity_poly.entity_id
_entity_poly.type
_entity_poly.pdbx_seq_one_letter_code
_entity_poly.pdbx_strand_id
1 'polypeptide(L)' 'MQESLRKLKNLLQQLFRADAADLDFGIYRIINYRRDQIQNFIDEELPAIVKEALNENAEIETAREDIDNLAQ' A
#
# COMPACT_ATOMS: atom_id res chain seq x y z
N MET A 1 -13.17 4.24 0.22
CA MET A 1 -11.97 3.46 0.61
C MET A 1 -11.45 2.57 -0.50
N GLN A 2 -12.26 1.68 -1.08
CA GLN A 2 -11.81 0.79 -2.18
C GLN A 2 -11.33 1.56 -3.42
N GLU A 3 -11.96 2.69 -3.75
CA GLU A 3 -11.56 3.51 -4.89
C GLU A 3 -10.19 4.18 -4.70
N SER A 4 -9.91 4.72 -3.51
CA SER A 4 -8.61 5.32 -3.17
C SER A 4 -7.49 4.28 -3.17
N LEU A 5 -7.76 3.08 -2.63
CA LEU A 5 -6.82 1.97 -2.65
C LEU A 5 -6.53 1.51 -4.09
N ARG A 6 -7.55 1.39 -4.94
CA ARG A 6 -7.40 1.09 -6.37
C ARG A 6 -6.57 2.16 -7.08
N LYS A 7 -6.80 3.44 -6.79
CA LYS A 7 -6.01 4.54 -7.36
C LYS A 7 -4.54 4.47 -6.93
N LEU A 8 -4.28 4.16 -5.66
CA LEU A 8 -2.92 3.97 -5.15
C LEU A 8 -2.21 2.79 -5.84
N LYS A 9 -2.87 1.63 -5.94
CA LYS A 9 -2.34 0.47 -6.67
C LYS A 9 -1.95 0.84 -8.11
N ASN A 10 -2.85 1.51 -8.82
CA ASN A 10 -2.59 1.94 -10.20
C ASN A 10 -1.39 2.90 -10.31
N LEU A 11 -1.25 3.85 -9.37
CA LEU A 11 -0.12 4.77 -9.35
C LEU A 11 1.21 4.04 -9.11
N LEU A 12 1.23 3.06 -8.20
CA LEU A 12 2.43 2.25 -7.93
C LEU A 12 2.79 1.38 -9.14
N GLN A 13 1.81 0.76 -9.79
CA GLN A 13 2.02 0.00 -11.03
C GLN A 13 2.61 0.87 -12.14
N GLN A 14 2.11 2.10 -12.30
CA GLN A 14 2.67 3.08 -13.25
C GLN A 14 4.08 3.52 -12.89
N LEU A 15 4.35 3.79 -11.60
CA LEU A 15 5.66 4.23 -11.11
C LEU A 15 6.74 3.18 -11.37
N PHE A 16 6.43 1.93 -11.04
CA PHE A 16 7.35 0.81 -11.23
C PHE A 16 7.37 0.29 -12.67
N ARG A 17 6.52 0.82 -13.56
CA ARG A 17 6.33 0.31 -14.92
C ARG A 17 6.24 -1.21 -14.93
N ALA A 18 5.41 -1.76 -14.03
CA ALA A 18 5.24 -3.20 -13.88
C ALA A 18 4.66 -3.86 -15.15
N ASP A 19 4.39 -3.08 -16.19
CA ASP A 19 3.95 -3.43 -17.54
C ASP A 19 5.07 -3.34 -18.61
N ALA A 20 6.11 -2.52 -18.40
CA ALA A 20 7.18 -2.26 -19.37
C ALA A 20 8.27 -3.35 -19.37
N ALA A 21 7.89 -4.58 -19.72
CA ALA A 21 8.75 -5.77 -19.74
C ALA A 21 10.00 -5.63 -20.63
N ASP A 22 9.97 -4.76 -21.64
CA ASP A 22 11.01 -4.72 -22.68
C ASP A 22 12.21 -3.80 -22.37
N LEU A 23 12.29 -3.22 -21.17
CA LEU A 23 13.38 -2.32 -20.77
C LEU A 23 14.54 -3.10 -20.10
N ASP A 24 15.48 -3.58 -20.89
CA ASP A 24 16.65 -4.37 -20.42
C ASP A 24 17.89 -3.54 -20.01
N PHE A 25 17.75 -2.23 -19.82
CA PHE A 25 18.87 -1.34 -19.51
C PHE A 25 18.70 -0.54 -18.21
N GLY A 26 19.83 -0.18 -17.60
CA GLY A 26 19.85 0.66 -16.40
C GLY A 26 19.07 0.05 -15.22
N ILE A 27 18.34 0.91 -14.49
CA ILE A 27 17.59 0.49 -13.30
C ILE A 27 16.41 -0.45 -13.61
N TYR A 28 15.94 -0.48 -14.87
CA TYR A 28 14.85 -1.35 -15.28
C TYR A 28 15.21 -2.83 -15.19
N ARG A 29 16.51 -3.20 -15.31
CA ARG A 29 16.95 -4.57 -15.04
C ARG A 29 16.64 -5.03 -13.62
N ILE A 30 16.84 -4.14 -12.65
CA ILE A 30 16.59 -4.45 -11.22
C ILE A 30 15.08 -4.55 -10.99
N ILE A 31 14.31 -3.64 -11.60
CA ILE A 31 12.86 -3.61 -11.50
C ILE A 31 12.25 -4.87 -12.14
N ASN A 32 12.68 -5.25 -13.35
CA ASN A 32 12.26 -6.47 -14.03
C ASN A 32 12.65 -7.73 -13.24
N TYR A 33 13.86 -7.77 -12.67
CA TYR A 33 14.29 -8.89 -11.82
C TYR A 33 13.42 -9.07 -10.57
N ARG A 34 12.82 -7.99 -10.06
CA ARG A 34 11.94 -8.01 -8.89
C ARG A 34 10.46 -7.83 -9.25
N ARG A 35 10.08 -7.99 -10.51
CA ARG A 35 8.73 -7.70 -11.00
C ARG A 35 7.67 -8.47 -10.22
N ASP A 36 7.89 -9.77 -10.02
CA ASP A 36 6.96 -10.63 -9.28
C ASP A 36 6.82 -10.18 -7.81
N GLN A 37 7.92 -9.77 -7.17
CA GLN A 37 7.90 -9.25 -5.81
C GLN A 37 7.15 -7.93 -5.70
N ILE A 38 7.36 -7.02 -6.67
CA ILE A 38 6.65 -5.74 -6.74
C ILE A 38 5.16 -5.98 -6.96
N GLN A 39 4.81 -6.92 -7.84
CA GLN A 39 3.41 -7.26 -8.11
C GLN A 39 2.74 -7.87 -6.88
N ASN A 40 3.39 -8.83 -6.21
CA ASN A 40 2.91 -9.42 -4.96
C ASN A 40 2.70 -8.36 -3.88
N PHE A 41 3.66 -7.44 -3.73
CA PHE A 41 3.53 -6.35 -2.78
C PHE A 41 2.31 -5.48 -3.07
N ILE A 42 2.09 -5.07 -4.33
CA ILE A 42 0.97 -4.19 -4.69
C ILE A 42 -0.38 -4.91 -4.54
N ASP A 43 -0.45 -6.18 -4.91
CA ASP A 43 -1.72 -6.89 -5.00
C ASP A 43 -2.16 -7.48 -3.66
N GLU A 44 -1.24 -8.09 -2.91
CA GLU A 44 -1.52 -8.88 -1.71
C GLU A 44 -1.12 -8.15 -0.41
N GLU A 45 0.12 -7.64 -0.34
CA GLU A 45 0.66 -7.10 0.91
C GLU A 45 0.14 -5.70 1.22
N LEU A 46 0.11 -4.82 0.21
CA LEU A 46 -0.29 -3.42 0.36
C LEU A 46 -1.72 -3.27 0.90
N PRO A 47 -2.74 -4.02 0.43
CA PRO A 47 -4.07 -3.97 1.04
C PRO A 47 -4.09 -4.37 2.52
N ALA A 48 -3.30 -5.37 2.91
CA ALA A 48 -3.21 -5.82 4.30
C ALA A 48 -2.60 -4.72 5.17
N ILE A 49 -1.47 -4.14 4.74
CA ILE A 49 -0.80 -3.02 5.43
C ILE A 49 -1.73 -1.83 5.59
N VAL A 50 -2.44 -1.43 4.53
CA VAL A 50 -3.38 -0.31 4.58
C VAL A 50 -4.53 -0.59 5.53
N LYS A 51 -5.05 -1.83 5.53
CA LYS A 51 -6.14 -2.22 6.44
C LYS A 51 -5.68 -2.19 7.89
N GLU A 52 -4.50 -2.74 8.17
CA GLU A 52 -3.90 -2.75 9.51
C GLU A 52 -3.67 -1.34 10.03
N ALA A 53 -2.99 -0.50 9.26
CA ALA A 53 -2.70 0.89 9.64
C ALA A 53 -3.98 1.74 9.87
N LEU A 54 -5.06 1.47 9.13
CA LEU A 54 -6.34 2.15 9.35
C LEU A 54 -7.09 1.63 10.57
N ASN A 55 -7.03 0.32 10.84
CA ASN A 55 -7.63 -0.27 12.02
C ASN A 55 -6.93 0.20 13.30
N GLU A 56 -5.59 0.22 13.32
CA GLU A 56 -4.82 0.73 14.45
C GLU A 56 -5.18 2.18 14.77
N ASN A 57 -5.35 3.02 13.74
CA ASN A 57 -5.77 4.41 13.94
C ASN A 57 -7.19 4.50 14.51
N ALA A 58 -8.13 3.67 14.03
CA ALA A 58 -9.49 3.65 14.56
C ALA A 58 -9.52 3.21 16.03
N GLU A 59 -8.73 2.20 16.40
CA GLU A 59 -8.60 1.73 17.78
C GLU A 59 -8.00 2.82 18.69
N ILE A 60 -6.96 3.52 18.23
CA ILE A 60 -6.36 4.64 18.95
C ILE A 60 -7.36 5.79 19.15
N GLU A 61 -8.17 6.10 18.13
CA GLU A 61 -9.18 7.16 18.20
C GLU A 61 -10.27 6.81 19.21
N THR A 62 -10.78 5.57 19.19
CA THR A 62 -11.75 5.10 20.19
C THR A 62 -11.18 5.08 21.60
N ALA A 63 -9.95 4.60 21.79
CA ALA A 63 -9.30 4.59 23.10
C ALA A 63 -9.08 6.02 23.65
N ARG A 64 -8.83 6.98 22.76
CA ARG A 64 -8.69 8.39 23.13
C ARG A 64 -10.03 9.00 23.55
N GLU A 65 -11.11 8.73 22.82
CA GLU A 65 -12.46 9.17 23.18
C GLU A 65 -12.89 8.59 24.54
N ASP A 66 -12.60 7.32 24.81
CA ASP A 66 -12.90 6.67 26.09
C ASP A 66 -12.13 7.31 27.27
N ILE A 67 -10.86 7.66 27.06
CA ILE A 67 -10.06 8.38 28.07
C ILE A 67 -10.64 9.78 28.34
N ASP A 68 -11.02 10.51 27.30
CA ASP A 68 -11.59 11.85 27.44
C ASP A 68 -12.95 11.81 28.17
N ASN A 69 -13.77 10.78 27.93
CA ASN A 69 -15.05 10.56 28.61
C ASN A 69 -14.89 10.19 30.10
N LEU A 70 -13.80 9.50 30.47
CA LEU A 70 -13.49 9.17 31.88
C LEU A 70 -12.91 10.37 32.66
N ALA A 71 -12.40 11.38 31.97
CA ALA A 71 -11.82 12.58 32.56
C ALA A 71 -12.83 13.72 32.78
N GLN A 72 -14.09 13.56 32.34
CA GLN A 72 -15.22 14.47 32.60
C GLN A 72 -16.09 13.99 33.76
#